data_AF-A0A9X6GBY7-F1
#
_entry.id   AF-A0A9X6GBY7-F1
#
_cell.length_a   1.000
_cell.length_b   1.000
_cell.length_c   1.000
_cell.angle_alpha   90.00
_cell.angle_beta   90.00
_cell.angle_gamma   90.00
#
_symmetry.space_group_name_H-M   'P 1'
#
loop_
_entity.id
_entity.type
_entity.pdbx_description
1 polymer ?
#
loop_
_entity_poly.entity_id
_entity_poly.type
_entity_poly.pdbx_seq_one_letter_code
_entity_poly.pdbx_strand_id
1 'polypeptide(L)' 'MFVNKARIYPNKKQEIVIAKTIGCSRFICNHFLALWNDTYKEAGKGLTYPLCSAKLTQLK' A
#
# COMPACT_ATOMS: atom_id res chain seq x y z
N MET A 1 -14.87 21.53 -15.78
CA MET A 1 -14.56 20.86 -14.50
C MET A 1 -13.34 21.55 -13.91
N PHE A 2 -13.49 22.36 -12.86
CA PHE A 2 -12.37 23.08 -12.26
C PHE A 2 -11.57 22.15 -11.34
N VAL A 3 -10.30 21.90 -11.65
CA VAL A 3 -9.40 21.20 -10.74
C VAL A 3 -8.98 22.17 -9.65
N ASN A 4 -9.59 22.08 -8.48
CA ASN A 4 -9.17 22.85 -7.30
C ASN A 4 -7.90 22.25 -6.72
N LYS A 5 -6.79 22.96 -6.85
CA LYS A 5 -5.50 22.57 -6.26
C LYS A 5 -5.46 23.01 -4.79
N ALA A 6 -5.93 22.15 -3.89
CA ALA A 6 -5.81 22.39 -2.45
C ALA A 6 -4.34 22.19 -2.00
N ARG A 7 -3.77 23.18 -1.31
CA ARG A 7 -2.46 23.06 -0.63
C ARG A 7 -2.71 22.74 0.84
N ILE A 8 -2.02 21.73 1.37
CA ILE A 8 -2.10 21.32 2.78
C ILE A 8 -0.81 21.77 3.47
N TYR A 9 -0.93 22.44 4.63
CA TYR A 9 0.19 22.85 5.47
C TYR A 9 0.12 22.13 6.82
N PRO A 10 0.67 20.91 6.92
CA PRO A 10 0.60 20.12 8.14
C PRO A 10 1.54 20.69 9.22
N ASN A 11 1.13 20.59 10.49
CA ASN A 11 2.04 20.78 11.62
C ASN A 11 2.88 19.51 11.86
N LYS A 12 3.86 19.58 12.77
CA LYS A 12 4.78 18.46 13.03
C LYS A 12 4.11 17.15 13.42
N LYS A 13 3.02 17.18 14.18
CA LYS A 13 2.28 15.95 14.52
C LYS A 13 1.61 15.36 13.29
N GLN A 14 1.02 16.20 12.44
CA GLN A 14 0.39 15.78 11.19
C GLN A 14 1.41 15.24 10.19
N GLU A 15 2.58 15.87 10.03
CA GLU A 15 3.67 15.38 9.18
C GLU A 15 4.04 13.94 9.54
N ILE A 16 4.21 13.65 10.84
CA ILE A 16 4.56 12.32 11.34
C ILE A 16 3.46 11.30 11.02
N VAL A 17 2.20 11.64 11.27
CA VAL A 17 1.07 10.73 10.99
C VAL A 17 0.95 10.48 9.48
N ILE A 18 1.04 11.51 8.65
CA ILE A 18 1.01 11.40 7.19
C ILE A 18 2.15 10.50 6.70
N ALA A 19 3.37 10.72 7.19
CA ALA A 19 4.52 9.91 6.82
C ALA A 19 4.33 8.43 7.20
N LYS A 20 3.80 8.16 8.41
CA LYS A 20 3.48 6.80 8.86
C LYS A 20 2.39 6.17 7.99
N THR A 21 1.27 6.86 7.75
CA THR A 21 0.17 6.34 6.93
C THR A 21 0.63 6.00 5.51
N ILE A 22 1.29 6.95 4.83
CA ILE A 22 1.79 6.74 3.47
C ILE A 22 2.88 5.66 3.46
N GLY A 23 3.76 5.65 4.47
CA GLY A 23 4.81 4.64 4.63
C GLY A 23 4.23 3.22 4.76
N CYS A 24 3.24 3.04 5.63
CA CYS A 24 2.56 1.75 5.81
C CYS A 24 1.88 1.29 4.52
N SER A 25 1.13 2.16 3.84
CA SER A 25 0.50 1.82 2.56
C SER A 25 1.53 1.44 1.50
N ARG A 26 2.63 2.19 1.38
CA ARG A 26 3.71 1.89 0.44
C ARG A 26 4.35 0.54 0.72
N PHE A 27 4.64 0.24 1.99
CA PHE A 27 5.21 -1.04 2.39
C PHE A 27 4.31 -2.22 1.98
N ILE A 28 3.02 -2.16 2.34
CA ILE A 28 2.06 -3.21 2.00
C ILE A 28 1.91 -3.36 0.49
N CYS A 29 1.74 -2.26 -0.26
CA CYS A 29 1.65 -2.31 -1.72
C CYS A 29 2.89 -2.94 -2.36
N ASN A 30 4.09 -2.53 -1.95
CA ASN A 30 5.33 -3.06 -2.51
C ASN A 30 5.52 -4.55 -2.18
N HIS A 31 5.19 -4.95 -0.95
CA HIS A 31 5.26 -6.35 -0.53
C HIS A 31 4.35 -7.24 -1.39
N PHE A 32 3.07 -6.87 -1.53
CA PHE A 32 2.14 -7.65 -2.33
C PHE A 32 2.42 -7.57 -3.83
N LEU A 33 2.94 -6.45 -4.33
CA LEU A 33 3.38 -6.35 -5.73
C LEU A 33 4.53 -7.32 -6.03
N ALA A 34 5.53 -7.41 -5.15
CA ALA A 34 6.62 -8.37 -5.30
C ALA A 34 6.09 -9.81 -5.31
N LEU A 35 5.26 -10.16 -4.33
CA LEU A 35 4.64 -11.49 -4.25
C LEU A 35 3.77 -11.80 -5.49
N TRP A 36 3.04 -10.81 -6.01
CA TRP A 36 2.24 -10.96 -7.22
C TRP A 36 3.12 -11.26 -8.43
N ASN A 37 4.23 -10.54 -8.59
CA ASN A 37 5.17 -10.78 -9.68
C ASN A 37 5.74 -12.20 -9.63
N ASP A 38 6.08 -12.69 -8.45
CA ASP A 38 6.65 -14.03 -8.29
C ASP A 38 5.59 -15.13 -8.55
N THR A 39 4.41 -15.00 -7.95
CA THR A 39 3.30 -15.94 -8.20
C THR A 39 2.86 -15.98 -9.66
N TYR A 40 2.87 -14.83 -10.35
CA TYR A 40 2.53 -14.77 -11.76
C TYR A 40 3.59 -15.45 -12.64
N LYS A 41 4.89 -15.30 -12.33
CA LYS A 41 5.96 -15.99 -13.06
C LYS A 41 5.86 -17.51 -12.91
N GLU A 42 5.49 -17.99 -11.73
CA GLU A 42 5.43 -19.43 -11.44
C GLU A 42 4.15 -20.10 -11.98
N ALA A 43 2.99 -19.48 -11.79
CA ALA A 43 1.70 -20.11 -12.04
C ALA A 43 0.89 -19.45 -13.17
N GLY A 44 1.36 -18.34 -13.74
CA GLY A 44 0.63 -17.55 -14.73
C GLY A 44 -0.62 -16.86 -14.18
N LYS A 45 -0.79 -16.86 -12.85
CA LYS A 45 -1.98 -16.34 -12.15
C LYS A 45 -1.56 -15.42 -11.02
N GLY A 46 -2.35 -14.37 -10.83
CA GLY A 46 -2.16 -13.40 -9.75
C GLY A 46 -2.67 -13.88 -8.39
N LEU A 47 -2.41 -13.06 -7.37
CA LEU A 47 -2.95 -13.26 -6.04
C LEU A 47 -4.46 -12.95 -5.98
N THR A 48 -5.17 -13.63 -5.07
CA THR A 48 -6.58 -13.36 -4.79
C THR A 48 -6.73 -12.55 -3.50
N TYR A 49 -7.83 -11.80 -3.41
CA TYR A 49 -8.11 -10.98 -2.22
C TYR A 49 -8.13 -11.79 -0.90
N PRO A 50 -8.77 -12.97 -0.79
CA PRO A 50 -8.74 -13.75 0.45
C PRO A 50 -7.33 -14.16 0.87
N LEU A 51 -6.46 -14.50 -0.10
CA LEU A 51 -5.07 -14.85 0.15
C LEU A 51 -4.27 -13.63 0.63
N CYS A 52 -4.46 -12.47 -0.01
CA CYS A 52 -3.82 -11.23 0.42
C CYS A 52 -4.27 -10.82 1.83
N SER A 53 -5.57 -10.93 2.13
CA SER A 53 -6.12 -10.63 3.46
C SER A 53 -5.55 -11.54 4.54
N ALA A 54 -5.46 -12.85 4.27
CA ALA A 54 -4.85 -13.82 5.19
C ALA A 54 -3.35 -13.54 5.40
N LYS A 55 -2.59 -13.19 4.36
CA LYS A 55 -1.17 -12.84 4.49
C LYS A 55 -0.95 -11.50 5.20
N LEU A 56 -1.87 -10.56 5.06
CA LEU A 56 -1.79 -9.26 5.73
C LEU A 56 -1.77 -9.39 7.26
N THR A 57 -2.42 -10.41 7.82
CA THR A 57 -2.40 -10.63 9.28
C THR A 57 -1.03 -11.04 9.81
N GLN A 58 -0.16 -11.58 8.95
CA GLN A 58 1.21 -11.97 9.28
C GLN A 58 2.22 -10.80 9.19
N LEU A 59 1.80 -9.67 8.61
CA LEU A 59 2.63 -8.47 8.42
C LEU A 59 2.38 -7.38 9.49
N LYS A 60 1.61 -7.71 10.54
CA LYS A 60 1.25 -6.80 11.64
C LYS A 60 2.25 -6.87 12.78
#